data_AF-I7L9I5-F1
#
_entry.id   AF-I7L9I5-F1
#
_cell.length_a   1.000
_cell.length_b   1.000
_cell.length_c   1.000
_cell.angle_alpha   90.00
_cell.angle_beta   90.00
_cell.angle_gamma   90.00
#
_symmetry.space_group_name_H-M   'P 1'
#
loop_
_entity.id
_entity.type
_entity.pdbx_description
1 polymer ?
#
loop_
_entity_poly.entity_id
_entity_poly.type
_entity_poly.pdbx_seq_one_letter_code
_entity_poly.pdbx_strand_id
1 'polypeptide(L)'
;MKKLVGTIIAIAAVVAIGAIALFATQGLWASWDNINPLVSEETAYAELEPGAQEVAGVTAVDEDGEELPYELDFTAWGVDDTLVEITHAGKWVESIDYPEEADVPAAALDALRG
;
A
#
# COMPACT_ATOMS: atom_id res chain seq x y z
N MET A 1 10.37 42.79 12.00
CA MET A 1 9.99 42.29 10.66
C MET A 1 11.01 41.31 10.09
N LYS A 2 12.27 41.70 9.82
CA LYS A 2 13.30 40.79 9.24
C LYS A 2 13.54 39.50 10.05
N LYS A 3 13.59 39.59 11.38
CA LYS A 3 13.73 38.43 12.27
C LYS A 3 12.53 37.49 12.22
N LEU A 4 11.31 38.04 12.11
CA LEU A 4 10.07 37.27 12.04
C LEU A 4 9.96 36.51 10.71
N VAL A 5 10.33 37.16 9.60
CA VAL A 5 10.39 36.54 8.27
C VAL A 5 11.44 35.42 8.25
N GLY A 6 12.63 35.66 8.84
CA GLY A 6 13.66 34.63 8.98
C GLY A 6 13.20 33.41 9.77
N THR A 7 12.46 33.61 10.87
CA THR A 7 11.89 32.52 11.67
C THR A 7 10.83 31.72 10.88
N ILE A 8 9.94 32.39 10.14
CA ILE A 8 8.93 31.70 9.32
C ILE A 8 9.60 30.87 8.22
N ILE A 9 10.60 31.41 7.54
CA ILE A 9 11.36 30.67 6.51
C ILE A 9 12.06 29.46 7.11
N ALA A 10 12.66 29.60 8.30
CA ALA A 10 13.30 28.49 8.98
C ALA A 10 12.30 27.38 9.35
N ILE A 11 11.12 27.74 9.84
CA ILE A 11 10.04 26.78 10.15
C ILE A 11 9.58 26.08 8.87
N ALA A 12 9.33 26.83 7.81
CA ALA A 12 8.90 26.27 6.52
C ALA A 12 9.95 25.31 5.94
N ALA A 13 11.24 25.62 6.06
CA ALA A 13 12.32 24.74 5.63
C ALA A 13 12.35 23.43 6.43
N VAL A 14 12.19 23.50 7.76
CA VAL A 14 12.12 22.29 8.62
C VAL A 14 10.91 21.43 8.27
N VAL A 15 9.74 22.04 8.04
CA VAL A 15 8.53 21.32 7.63
C VAL A 15 8.73 20.66 6.27
N ALA A 16 9.30 21.37 5.29
CA ALA A 16 9.56 20.83 3.96
C ALA A 16 10.54 19.65 4.00
N ILE A 17 11.61 19.74 4.80
CA ILE A 17 12.56 18.64 5.00
C ILE A 17 11.85 17.43 5.63
N GLY A 18 11.00 17.67 6.64
CA GLY A 18 10.19 16.61 7.27
C GLY A 18 9.28 15.91 6.27
N ALA A 19 8.58 16.67 5.42
CA ALA A 19 7.70 16.10 4.39
C ALA A 19 8.47 15.28 3.34
N ILE A 20 9.64 15.77 2.89
CA ILE A 20 10.50 15.03 1.95
C ILE A 20 10.98 13.72 2.58
N ALA A 21 11.39 13.75 3.86
CA ALA A 21 11.83 12.55 4.56
C ALA A 21 10.69 11.52 4.69
N LEU A 22 9.48 11.96 5.03
CA LEU A 22 8.30 11.10 5.08
C LEU A 22 7.96 10.50 3.70
N PHE A 23 7.97 11.32 2.65
CA PHE A 23 7.72 10.84 1.29
C PHE A 23 8.77 9.80 0.85
N ALA A 24 10.04 10.02 1.18
CA ALA A 24 11.11 9.09 0.83
C ALA A 24 11.03 7.74 1.57
N THR A 25 10.24 7.64 2.65
CA THR A 25 10.06 6.39 3.40
C THR A 25 8.90 5.52 2.92
N GLN A 26 8.04 6.05 2.03
CA GLN A 26 6.86 5.33 1.54
C GLN A 26 7.25 4.03 0.84
N GLY A 27 6.65 2.91 1.24
CA GLY A 27 6.89 1.60 0.64
C GLY A 27 8.27 1.01 0.96
N LEU A 28 9.05 1.62 1.86
CA LEU A 28 10.31 1.03 2.33
C LEU A 28 10.04 -0.04 3.39
N TRP A 29 9.23 0.32 4.40
CA TRP A 29 9.04 -0.48 5.61
C TRP A 29 7.58 -0.40 6.07
N ALA A 30 6.90 -1.55 6.18
CA ALA A 30 5.50 -1.63 6.58
C ALA A 30 5.21 -0.90 7.91
N SER A 31 6.08 -1.01 8.92
CA SER A 31 5.89 -0.31 10.19
C SER A 31 5.90 1.22 10.10
N TRP A 32 6.53 1.78 9.07
CA TRP A 32 6.60 3.22 8.84
C TRP A 32 5.42 3.71 8.03
N ASP A 33 4.95 2.92 7.07
CA ASP A 33 3.82 3.30 6.24
C ASP A 33 2.53 3.46 7.06
N ASN A 34 2.29 2.60 8.06
CA ASN A 34 1.15 2.72 8.99
C ASN A 34 1.09 4.07 9.75
N ILE A 35 2.25 4.68 10.04
CA ILE A 35 2.32 5.93 10.82
C ILE A 35 2.60 7.15 9.95
N ASN A 36 2.83 6.97 8.65
CA ASN A 36 3.22 8.04 7.74
C ASN A 36 1.97 8.75 7.21
N PRO A 37 1.68 9.99 7.62
CA PRO A 37 0.45 10.69 7.21
C PRO A 37 0.42 11.07 5.72
N LEU A 38 1.50 10.81 4.98
CA LEU A 38 1.56 11.03 3.53
C LEU A 38 1.22 9.77 2.73
N VAL A 39 1.23 8.58 3.36
CA VAL A 39 0.79 7.34 2.73
C VAL A 39 -0.73 7.26 2.88
N SER A 40 -1.42 7.06 1.76
CA SER A 40 -2.87 6.86 1.76
C SER A 40 -3.18 5.37 1.75
N GLU A 41 -4.34 5.04 2.31
CA GLU A 41 -4.92 3.71 2.19
C GLU A 41 -5.43 3.50 0.77
N GLU A 42 -5.13 2.34 0.21
CA GLU A 42 -5.40 1.92 -1.15
C GLU A 42 -5.87 0.46 -1.14
N THR A 43 -6.56 0.07 -2.21
CA THR A 43 -7.03 -1.30 -2.42
C THR A 43 -6.27 -1.93 -3.58
N ALA A 44 -5.78 -3.14 -3.36
CA ALA A 44 -5.11 -3.94 -4.37
C ALA A 44 -5.63 -5.38 -4.35
N TYR A 45 -5.37 -6.11 -5.43
CA TYR A 45 -5.84 -7.47 -5.64
C TYR A 45 -4.67 -8.39 -5.96
N ALA A 46 -4.73 -9.63 -5.47
CA ALA A 46 -3.72 -10.64 -5.78
C ALA A 46 -4.34 -12.03 -5.89
N GLU A 47 -3.69 -12.90 -6.66
CA GLU A 47 -3.93 -14.34 -6.60
C GLU A 47 -2.86 -15.03 -5.74
N LEU A 48 -3.32 -15.88 -4.81
CA LEU A 48 -2.53 -16.63 -3.86
C LEU A 48 -2.54 -18.12 -4.20
N GLU A 49 -1.51 -18.83 -3.73
CA GLU A 49 -1.54 -20.29 -3.74
C GLU A 49 -2.63 -20.82 -2.79
N PRO A 50 -3.42 -21.84 -3.20
CA PRO A 50 -4.42 -22.44 -2.34
C PRO A 50 -3.83 -22.90 -1.00
N GLY A 51 -4.46 -22.47 0.09
CA GLY A 51 -4.04 -22.81 1.45
C GLY A 51 -2.81 -22.06 1.97
N ALA A 52 -2.37 -21.00 1.28
CA ALA A 52 -1.40 -20.06 1.83
C ALA A 52 -1.92 -19.44 3.15
N GLN A 53 -1.05 -19.40 4.15
CA GLN A 53 -1.33 -18.76 5.44
C GLN A 53 -0.38 -17.60 5.69
N GLU A 54 0.92 -17.85 5.53
CA GLU A 54 1.92 -16.78 5.53
C GLU A 54 2.27 -16.46 4.07
N VAL A 55 1.84 -15.29 3.61
CA VAL A 55 2.11 -14.78 2.28
C VAL A 55 3.27 -13.80 2.39
N ALA A 56 4.33 -14.02 1.62
CA ALA A 56 5.48 -13.16 1.58
C ALA A 56 5.87 -12.88 0.12
N GLY A 57 6.17 -11.63 -0.18
CA GLY A 57 6.64 -11.20 -1.49
C GLY A 57 5.56 -11.28 -2.58
N VAL A 58 4.28 -11.05 -2.26
CA VAL A 58 3.25 -11.09 -3.30
C VAL A 58 3.24 -9.80 -4.11
N THR A 59 3.22 -9.94 -5.44
CA THR A 59 2.94 -8.83 -6.35
C THR A 59 1.42 -8.71 -6.48
N ALA A 60 0.88 -7.56 -6.09
CA ALA A 60 -0.53 -7.25 -6.23
C ALA A 60 -0.73 -6.21 -7.34
N VAL A 61 -1.96 -6.10 -7.83
CA VAL A 61 -2.37 -5.11 -8.83
C VAL A 61 -3.41 -4.18 -8.25
N ASP A 62 -3.43 -2.92 -8.68
CA ASP A 62 -4.47 -1.97 -8.29
C ASP A 62 -5.79 -2.19 -9.07
N GLU A 63 -6.78 -1.33 -8.82
CA GLU A 63 -8.09 -1.37 -9.50
C GLU A 63 -7.99 -1.20 -11.03
N ASP A 64 -6.94 -0.52 -11.52
CA ASP A 64 -6.66 -0.28 -12.92
C ASP A 64 -5.85 -1.44 -13.56
N GLY A 65 -5.45 -2.42 -12.76
CA GLY A 65 -4.65 -3.57 -13.18
C GLY A 65 -3.15 -3.28 -13.30
N GLU A 66 -2.66 -2.18 -12.72
CA GLU A 66 -1.23 -1.86 -12.67
C GLU A 66 -0.56 -2.58 -11.49
N GLU A 67 0.60 -3.20 -11.73
CA GLU A 67 1.38 -3.83 -10.65
C GLU A 67 1.85 -2.78 -9.64
N LEU A 68 1.69 -3.10 -8.35
CA LEU A 68 2.27 -2.27 -7.30
C LEU A 68 3.79 -2.20 -7.44
N PRO A 69 4.42 -1.03 -7.15
CA PRO A 69 5.87 -0.87 -7.25
C PRO A 69 6.63 -1.56 -6.09
N TYR A 70 5.94 -2.36 -5.29
CA TYR A 70 6.47 -3.10 -4.15
C TYR A 70 5.65 -4.37 -3.89
N GLU A 71 6.29 -5.34 -3.24
CA GLU A 71 5.63 -6.56 -2.81
C GLU A 71 5.03 -6.41 -1.40
N LEU A 72 3.98 -7.18 -1.13
CA LEU A 72 3.25 -7.20 0.13
C LEU A 72 3.49 -8.53 0.89
N ASP A 73 3.54 -8.41 2.22
CA ASP A 73 3.66 -9.53 3.15
C ASP A 73 2.46 -9.48 4.11
N PHE A 74 1.73 -10.58 4.27
CA PHE A 74 0.57 -10.65 5.16
C PHE A 74 0.19 -12.08 5.55
N THR A 75 -0.72 -12.19 6.51
CA THR A 75 -1.31 -13.48 6.89
C THR A 75 -2.70 -13.61 6.28
N ALA A 76 -2.87 -14.64 5.45
CA ALA A 76 -4.16 -15.03 4.89
C ALA A 76 -4.86 -16.07 5.78
N TRP A 77 -6.18 -16.01 5.83
CA TRP A 77 -7.07 -16.84 6.64
C TRP A 77 -8.28 -17.28 5.82
N GLY A 78 -8.13 -18.30 4.97
CA GLY A 78 -9.20 -18.79 4.11
C GLY A 78 -8.61 -19.73 3.07
N VAL A 79 -8.77 -21.03 3.28
CA VAL A 79 -7.86 -22.07 2.74
C VAL A 79 -8.18 -22.48 1.29
N ASP A 80 -9.22 -21.93 0.68
CA ASP A 80 -9.73 -22.38 -0.63
C ASP A 80 -9.77 -21.29 -1.70
N ASP A 81 -9.97 -20.02 -1.32
CA ASP A 81 -10.06 -18.91 -2.27
C ASP A 81 -8.67 -18.35 -2.60
N THR A 82 -8.35 -18.30 -3.89
CA THR A 82 -7.07 -17.80 -4.38
C THR A 82 -7.08 -16.30 -4.59
N LEU A 83 -8.25 -15.68 -4.77
CA LEU A 83 -8.37 -14.23 -5.01
C LEU A 83 -8.55 -13.48 -3.69
N VAL A 84 -7.73 -12.47 -3.47
CA VAL A 84 -7.80 -11.61 -2.28
C VAL A 84 -7.88 -10.14 -2.65
N GLU A 85 -8.66 -9.40 -1.87
CA GLU A 85 -8.64 -7.95 -1.80
C GLU A 85 -7.78 -7.54 -0.60
N ILE A 86 -6.87 -6.61 -0.83
CA ILE A 86 -5.85 -6.18 0.11
C ILE A 86 -6.05 -4.70 0.36
N THR A 87 -6.46 -4.33 1.57
CA THR A 87 -6.44 -2.93 2.00
C THR A 87 -5.07 -2.65 2.59
N HIS A 88 -4.33 -1.71 2.00
CA HIS A 88 -2.96 -1.41 2.40
C HIS A 88 -2.63 0.08 2.36
N ALA A 89 -1.65 0.49 3.14
CA ALA A 89 -1.00 1.79 3.06
C ALA A 89 0.48 1.52 2.76
N GLY A 90 0.94 1.75 1.53
CA GLY A 90 2.29 1.35 1.14
C GLY A 90 2.47 -0.16 1.35
N LYS A 91 3.54 -0.57 2.05
CA LYS A 91 3.77 -1.98 2.41
C LYS A 91 2.98 -2.47 3.64
N TRP A 92 2.28 -1.58 4.33
CA TRP A 92 1.48 -1.97 5.49
C TRP A 92 0.14 -2.53 5.02
N VAL A 93 -0.09 -3.82 5.24
CA VAL A 93 -1.39 -4.44 5.02
C VAL A 93 -2.25 -4.26 6.27
N GLU A 94 -3.41 -3.65 6.10
CA GLU A 94 -4.39 -3.43 7.18
C GLU A 94 -5.38 -4.59 7.27
N SER A 95 -5.97 -5.00 6.13
CA SER A 95 -6.91 -6.11 6.07
C SER A 95 -6.78 -6.89 4.77
N ILE A 96 -7.25 -8.14 4.84
CA ILE A 96 -7.40 -9.04 3.71
C ILE A 96 -8.84 -9.53 3.72
N ASP A 97 -9.50 -9.34 2.58
CA ASP A 97 -10.86 -9.80 2.33
C ASP A 97 -10.87 -10.73 1.10
N TYR A 98 -11.92 -11.54 0.97
CA TYR A 98 -12.07 -12.52 -0.10
C TYR A 98 -13.26 -12.11 -0.97
N PRO A 99 -13.04 -11.29 -2.01
CA PRO A 99 -14.12 -10.76 -2.82
C PRO A 99 -14.72 -11.84 -3.71
N GLU A 100 -16.01 -11.70 -4.05
CA GLU A 100 -16.54 -12.41 -5.21
C GLU A 100 -15.92 -11.82 -6.49
N GLU A 101 -15.66 -12.65 -7.49
CA GLU A 101 -15.09 -12.17 -8.76
C GLU A 101 -15.90 -11.04 -9.40
N ALA A 102 -17.22 -11.02 -9.20
CA ALA A 102 -18.10 -9.97 -9.73
C ALA A 102 -17.85 -8.59 -9.11
N ASP A 103 -17.23 -8.53 -7.93
CA ASP A 103 -16.94 -7.30 -7.20
C ASP A 103 -15.54 -6.76 -7.51
N VAL A 104 -14.67 -7.56 -8.14
CA VAL A 104 -13.31 -7.15 -8.50
C VAL A 104 -13.32 -6.38 -9.83
N PRO A 105 -12.59 -5.25 -9.92
CA PRO A 105 -12.44 -4.51 -11.17
C PRO A 105 -11.97 -5.40 -12.32
N ALA A 106 -12.62 -5.26 -13.48
CA ALA A 106 -12.32 -6.09 -14.64
C ALA A 106 -10.86 -5.96 -15.11
N ALA A 107 -10.24 -4.78 -14.93
CA ALA A 107 -8.84 -4.57 -15.27
C ALA A 107 -7.89 -5.34 -14.34
N ALA A 108 -8.15 -5.32 -13.04
CA ALA A 108 -7.42 -6.12 -12.06
C ALA A 108 -7.55 -7.63 -12.35
N LEU A 109 -8.77 -8.12 -12.64
CA LEU A 109 -8.99 -9.53 -12.99
C LEU A 109 -8.25 -9.95 -14.27
N ASP A 110 -8.26 -9.10 -15.30
CA ASP A 110 -7.55 -9.37 -16.56
C ASP A 110 -6.03 -9.39 -16.33
N ALA A 111 -5.51 -8.47 -15.53
CA ALA A 111 -4.09 -8.41 -15.18
C ALA A 111 -3.62 -9.64 -14.38
N LEU A 112 -4.46 -10.16 -13.47
CA LEU A 112 -4.12 -11.35 -12.68
C LEU A 112 -4.19 -12.66 -13.47
N ARG A 113 -5.00 -12.72 -14.54
CA ARG A 113 -5.30 -13.97 -15.27
C ARG A 113 -4.76 -14.03 -16.71
N GLY A 114 -4.26 -12.91 -17.22
CA GLY A 114 -3.67 -12.77 -18.56
C GLY A 114 -2.25 -13.31 -18.67
#